data_AF-A0A947IZZ7-F1
#
_entry.id   AF-A0A947IZZ7-F1
#
_cell.length_a   1.000
_cell.length_b   1.000
_cell.length_c   1.000
_cell.angle_alpha   90.00
_cell.angle_beta   90.00
_cell.angle_gamma   90.00
#
_symmetry.space_group_name_H-M   'P 1'
#
loop_
_entity.id
_entity.type
_entity.pdbx_description
1 polymer ?
#
loop_
_entity_poly.entity_id
_entity_poly.type
_entity_poly.pdbx_seq_one_letter_code
_entity_poly.pdbx_strand_id
1 'polypeptide(L)'
;MNNNSIKFCASCVISSKYPEVYFNEKGICNYCTDWLNTWGKISKYSEEKIENIISKFCGKTKPYDCVVGLSGGKDSCYAVYIAKKLGLSPIT
;
A
#
# COMPACT_ATOMS: atom_id res chain seq x y z
N MET A 1 -30.26 3.84 28.91
CA MET A 1 -28.81 4.06 29.10
C MET A 1 -28.10 3.50 27.88
N ASN A 2 -27.80 4.34 26.88
CA ASN A 2 -27.14 3.88 25.66
C ASN A 2 -25.63 3.81 25.88
N ASN A 3 -25.17 2.70 26.47
CA ASN A 3 -23.76 2.34 26.46
C ASN A 3 -23.39 1.89 25.04
N ASN A 4 -23.22 2.84 24.12
CA ASN A 4 -22.70 2.57 22.80
C ASN A 4 -21.17 2.43 22.89
N SER A 5 -20.73 1.38 23.58
CA SER A 5 -19.30 1.07 23.75
C SER A 5 -18.70 0.83 22.37
N ILE A 6 -17.80 1.73 21.96
CA ILE A 6 -17.05 1.58 20.72
C ILE A 6 -16.19 0.33 20.84
N LYS A 7 -16.37 -0.61 19.91
CA LYS A 7 -15.52 -1.80 19.84
C LYS A 7 -14.30 -1.47 19.00
N PHE A 8 -13.15 -2.05 19.36
CA PHE A 8 -11.91 -1.90 18.62
C PHE A 8 -11.41 -3.26 18.17
N CYS A 9 -10.87 -3.34 16.96
CA CYS A 9 -10.28 -4.57 16.45
C CYS A 9 -9.07 -4.96 17.29
N ALA A 10 -9.04 -6.22 17.73
CA ALA A 10 -7.93 -6.75 18.53
C ALA A 10 -6.59 -6.79 17.77
N SER A 11 -6.60 -6.68 16.43
CA SER A 11 -5.39 -6.72 15.59
C SER A 11 -4.91 -5.34 15.11
N CYS A 12 -5.81 -4.42 14.74
CA CYS A 12 -5.43 -3.16 14.09
C CYS A 12 -6.03 -1.91 14.75
N VAL A 13 -6.70 -2.05 15.90
CA VAL A 13 -7.33 -0.96 16.65
C VAL A 13 -8.35 -0.12 15.88
N ILE A 14 -8.83 -0.60 14.71
CA ILE A 14 -9.91 0.08 13.98
C ILE A 14 -11.20 0.05 14.81
N SER A 15 -11.89 1.18 14.87
CA SER A 15 -13.11 1.32 15.68
C SER A 15 -14.34 0.81 14.95
N SER A 16 -15.38 0.41 15.69
CA SER A 16 -16.70 0.05 15.15
C SER A 16 -17.48 1.21 14.51
N LYS A 17 -16.94 2.43 14.55
CA LYS A 17 -17.49 3.59 13.82
C LYS A 17 -16.89 3.75 12.42
N TYR A 18 -15.86 2.97 12.09
CA TYR A 18 -15.28 3.01 10.75
C TYR A 18 -16.31 2.52 9.73
N PRO A 19 -16.45 3.20 8.57
CA PRO A 19 -17.44 2.82 7.57
C PRO A 19 -17.34 1.34 7.20
N GLU A 20 -18.49 0.66 7.10
CA GLU A 20 -18.60 -0.73 6.62
C GLU A 20 -17.81 -1.78 7.42
N VAL A 21 -17.32 -1.45 8.62
CA VAL A 21 -16.58 -2.40 9.46
C VAL A 21 -17.52 -3.37 10.17
N TYR A 22 -17.19 -4.65 10.12
CA TYR A 22 -17.83 -5.68 10.93
C TYR A 22 -16.78 -6.58 11.58
N PHE A 23 -17.14 -7.20 12.70
CA PHE A 23 -16.23 -8.00 13.53
C PHE A 23 -16.68 -9.44 13.55
N ASN A 24 -15.73 -10.37 13.47
CA ASN A 24 -15.98 -11.78 13.72
C ASN A 24 -16.05 -12.07 15.24
N GLU A 25 -16.36 -13.32 15.60
CA GLU A 25 -16.47 -13.76 17.00
C GLU A 25 -15.19 -13.56 17.82
N LYS A 26 -14.03 -13.48 17.16
CA LYS A 26 -12.73 -13.23 17.81
C LYS A 26 -12.43 -11.73 18.00
N GLY A 27 -13.36 -10.84 17.64
CA GLY A 27 -13.15 -9.39 17.71
C GLY A 27 -12.17 -8.84 16.66
N ILE A 28 -11.95 -9.58 15.57
CA ILE A 28 -11.11 -9.15 14.43
C ILE A 28 -12.01 -8.56 13.36
N CYS A 29 -11.63 -7.41 12.80
CA CYS A 29 -12.40 -6.75 11.75
C CYS A 29 -12.30 -7.49 10.39
N ASN A 30 -13.26 -7.24 9.52
CA ASN A 30 -13.29 -7.74 8.15
C ASN A 30 -12.01 -7.40 7.37
N TYR A 31 -11.50 -6.17 7.47
CA TYR A 31 -10.26 -5.79 6.77
C TYR A 31 -9.03 -6.61 7.19
N CYS A 32 -8.87 -6.90 8.48
CA CYS A 32 -7.80 -7.77 8.97
C CYS A 32 -7.98 -9.21 8.50
N THR A 33 -9.23 -9.68 8.46
CA THR A 33 -9.57 -11.03 8.00
C THR A 33 -9.29 -11.17 6.50
N ASP A 34 -9.71 -10.21 5.70
CA ASP A 34 -9.47 -10.14 4.25
C ASP A 34 -7.99 -10.04 3.95
N TRP A 35 -7.27 -9.20 4.71
CA TRP A 35 -5.83 -9.09 4.63
C TRP A 35 -5.17 -10.45 4.84
N LEU A 36 -5.47 -11.17 5.92
CA LEU A 36 -4.89 -12.50 6.17
C LEU A 36 -5.21 -13.52 5.06
N ASN A 37 -6.41 -13.45 4.47
CA ASN A 37 -6.84 -14.35 3.39
C ASN A 37 -6.18 -14.05 2.03
N THR A 38 -5.72 -12.81 1.85
CA THR A 38 -5.06 -12.31 0.63
C THR A 38 -3.55 -12.13 0.79
N TRP A 39 -3.05 -12.13 2.03
CA TRP A 39 -1.65 -12.02 2.39
C TRP A 39 -0.89 -13.22 1.80
N GLY A 40 0.07 -12.92 0.94
CA GLY A 40 0.80 -13.92 0.15
C GLY A 40 0.13 -14.33 -1.17
N LYS A 41 -1.15 -14.02 -1.39
CA LYS A 41 -1.83 -14.12 -2.70
C LYS A 41 -1.73 -12.84 -3.53
N ILE A 42 -1.35 -11.74 -2.90
CA ILE A 42 -0.63 -10.67 -3.61
C ILE A 42 0.68 -11.33 -4.05
N SER A 43 0.59 -12.12 -5.11
CA SER A 43 1.73 -12.56 -5.87
C SER A 43 2.53 -11.31 -6.17
N LYS A 44 3.85 -11.46 -6.26
CA LYS A 44 4.70 -10.50 -6.94
C LYS A 44 3.95 -10.10 -8.23
N TYR A 45 3.21 -8.98 -8.23
CA TYR A 45 2.80 -8.34 -9.46
C TYR A 45 4.14 -7.98 -10.08
N SER A 46 4.51 -8.80 -11.05
CA SER A 46 5.85 -9.35 -11.10
C SER A 46 6.89 -8.25 -11.11
N GLU A 47 7.89 -8.35 -10.23
CA GLU A 47 9.11 -7.52 -10.34
C GLU A 47 9.55 -7.50 -11.80
N GLU A 48 9.44 -8.65 -12.49
CA GLU A 48 9.58 -8.83 -13.92
C GLU A 48 8.70 -7.90 -14.80
N LYS A 49 7.41 -7.68 -14.50
CA LYS A 49 6.56 -6.71 -15.23
C LYS A 49 7.07 -5.29 -15.04
N ILE A 50 7.46 -4.93 -13.82
CA ILE A 50 8.01 -3.59 -13.53
C ILE A 50 9.34 -3.40 -14.25
N GLU A 51 10.24 -4.37 -14.17
CA GLU A 51 11.53 -4.40 -14.89
C GLU A 51 11.33 -4.35 -16.41
N ASN A 52 10.33 -5.05 -16.95
CA ASN A 52 9.99 -5.01 -18.37
C ASN A 52 9.47 -3.63 -18.82
N ILE A 53 8.77 -2.90 -17.95
CA ILE A 53 8.34 -1.52 -18.25
C ILE A 53 9.54 -0.59 -18.17
N ILE A 54 10.33 -0.69 -17.10
CA ILE A 54 11.51 0.15 -16.88
C ILE A 54 12.51 0.01 -18.02
N SER A 55 12.83 -1.22 -18.44
CA SER A 55 13.77 -1.47 -19.53
C SER A 55 13.32 -0.91 -20.88
N LYS A 56 11.99 -0.79 -21.11
CA LYS A 56 11.46 -0.20 -22.34
C LYS A 56 11.57 1.33 -22.35
N PHE A 57 11.27 1.98 -21.23
CA PHE A 57 11.00 3.42 -21.19
C PHE A 57 12.02 4.27 -20.41
N CYS A 58 12.84 3.69 -19.52
CA CYS A 58 13.75 4.42 -18.64
C CYS A 58 15.24 4.10 -18.92
N GLY A 59 16.17 4.75 -18.21
CA GLY A 59 17.61 4.45 -18.28
C GLY A 59 18.38 5.01 -19.49
N LYS A 60 17.69 5.71 -20.40
CA LYS A 60 18.28 6.22 -21.66
C LYS A 60 18.75 7.67 -21.60
N THR A 61 18.25 8.45 -20.65
CA THR A 61 18.51 9.89 -20.53
C THR A 61 18.95 10.26 -19.13
N LYS A 62 19.94 11.16 -19.03
CA LYS A 62 20.37 11.80 -17.79
C LYS A 62 20.22 13.32 -17.95
N PRO A 63 19.85 14.06 -16.89
CA PRO A 63 19.86 13.67 -15.47
C PRO A 63 18.63 12.92 -14.97
N TYR A 64 17.50 12.95 -15.69
CA TYR A 64 16.25 12.31 -15.26
C TYR A 64 15.66 11.41 -16.37
N ASP A 65 14.99 10.34 -15.96
CA ASP A 65 14.37 9.36 -16.86
C ASP A 65 12.91 9.00 -16.50
N CYS A 66 12.37 9.54 -15.40
CA CYS A 66 10.95 9.44 -15.07
C CYS A 66 10.47 10.63 -14.22
N VAL A 67 9.15 10.81 -14.13
CA VAL A 67 8.49 11.84 -13.30
C VAL A 67 7.68 11.14 -12.21
N VAL A 68 7.83 11.56 -10.96
CA VAL A 68 7.05 11.04 -9.83
C VAL A 68 6.43 12.20 -9.07
N GLY A 69 5.10 12.32 -9.12
CA GLY A 69 4.39 13.33 -8.35
C GLY A 69 4.53 13.10 -6.84
N LEU A 70 5.14 14.05 -6.13
CA LEU A 70 5.38 13.96 -4.70
C LEU A 70 4.43 14.86 -3.90
N SER A 71 3.48 14.26 -3.20
CA SER A 71 2.56 14.97 -2.29
C SER A 71 3.07 15.12 -0.86
N GLY A 72 4.16 14.43 -0.49
CA GLY A 72 4.70 14.36 0.87
C GLY A 72 4.05 13.31 1.78
N GLY A 73 3.02 12.61 1.30
CA GLY A 73 2.42 11.48 2.00
C GLY A 73 3.30 10.23 1.98
N LYS A 74 3.04 9.27 2.89
CA LYS A 74 3.83 8.04 2.98
C LYS A 74 3.92 7.30 1.63
N ASP A 75 2.82 7.28 0.87
CA ASP A 75 2.71 6.47 -0.34
C ASP A 75 3.51 7.08 -1.49
N SER A 76 3.46 8.42 -1.66
CA SER A 76 4.24 9.12 -2.68
C SER A 76 5.73 9.12 -2.34
N CYS A 77 6.09 9.29 -1.06
CA CYS A 77 7.46 9.11 -0.59
C CYS A 77 7.98 7.68 -0.84
N TYR A 78 7.16 6.67 -0.57
CA TYR A 78 7.52 5.27 -0.82
C TYR A 78 7.68 4.98 -2.31
N ALA A 79 6.85 5.56 -3.18
CA ALA A 79 7.01 5.43 -4.62
C ALA A 79 8.35 5.99 -5.11
N VAL A 80 8.78 7.17 -4.63
CA VAL A 80 10.10 7.74 -4.95
C VAL A 80 11.23 6.83 -4.46
N TYR A 81 11.11 6.31 -3.23
CA TYR A 81 12.09 5.37 -2.68
C TYR A 81 12.22 4.09 -3.53
N ILE A 82 11.10 3.51 -3.96
CA ILE A 82 11.11 2.32 -4.82
C ILE A 82 11.68 2.64 -6.21
N ALA A 83 11.33 3.77 -6.80
CA ALA A 83 11.90 4.20 -8.08
C ALA A 83 13.44 4.28 -8.02
N LYS A 84 13.98 4.88 -6.95
CA LYS A 84 15.42 4.91 -6.69
C LYS A 84 16.02 3.52 -6.50
N LYS A 85 15.35 2.63 -5.77
CA LYS A 85 15.80 1.24 -5.54
C LYS A 85 15.86 0.43 -6.85
N LEU A 86 15.01 0.75 -7.82
CA LEU A 86 14.98 0.17 -9.16
C LEU A 86 15.97 0.82 -10.14
N GLY A 87 16.80 1.76 -9.68
CA GLY A 87 17.83 2.42 -10.50
C GLY A 87 17.35 3.60 -11.34
N LEU A 88 16.09 4.03 -11.17
CA LEU A 88 15.54 5.18 -11.86
C LEU A 88 16.09 6.50 -11.29
N SER A 89 16.07 7.54 -12.13
CA SER A 89 16.40 8.92 -11.77
C SER A 89 15.14 9.80 -11.89
N PRO A 90 14.23 9.73 -10.90
CA PRO A 90 13.00 10.51 -10.91
C PRO A 90 13.27 12.00 -10.73
N ILE A 91 12.54 12.82 -11.47
CA ILE A 91 12.26 14.21 -11.09
C ILE A 91 10.95 14.24 -10.30
N THR A 92 10.94 14.97 -9.19
CA THR A 92 9.82 15.07 -8.24
C THR A 92 9.34 16.49 -8.13
#